data_AF-A0A542USE4-F1
#
_entry.id   AF-A0A542USE4-F1
#
_cell.length_a   1.000
_cell.length_b   1.000
_cell.length_c   1.000
_cell.angle_alpha   90.00
_cell.angle_beta   90.00
_cell.angle_gamma   90.00
#
_symmetry.space_group_name_H-M   'P 1'
#
loop_
_entity.id
_entity.type
_entity.pdbx_description
1 polymer ?
#
loop_
_entity_poly.entity_id
_entity_poly.type
_entity_poly.pdbx_seq_one_letter_code
_entity_poly.pdbx_strand_id
1 'polypeptide(L)'
;MDEREIGERVRELRLSRDLDQRDLAEAAGVSVTAVRRLEGGQGSTLRTALAVLAALEAPLRVPDVPTRTVRRRASSATTAAAVLPRREERVSLELHRAVARKMRRDPAEVRAKALENLPKVRENVRGTQAAGWVDEWERALRTSTRAVLELALAQDEHGIDLRQVSPFAGVLTQDERMTAIARARR
;
A
#
# COMPACT_ATOMS: atom_id res chain seq x y z
N MET A 1 9.27 -18.67 4.04
CA MET A 1 8.85 -18.81 2.64
C MET A 1 9.12 -17.50 1.93
N ASP A 2 10.16 -17.47 1.12
CA ASP A 2 10.49 -16.33 0.27
C ASP A 2 9.87 -16.49 -1.13
N GLU A 3 9.97 -15.45 -1.98
CA GLU A 3 9.35 -15.46 -3.32
C GLU A 3 9.95 -16.52 -4.26
N ARG A 4 11.21 -16.93 -4.06
CA ARG A 4 11.86 -17.97 -4.86
C ARG A 4 11.32 -19.35 -4.51
N GLU A 5 11.21 -19.64 -3.22
CA GLU A 5 10.65 -20.88 -2.71
C GLU A 5 9.19 -21.08 -3.19
N ILE A 6 8.40 -20.00 -3.24
CA ILE A 6 7.04 -20.02 -3.81
C ILE A 6 7.08 -20.30 -5.31
N GLY A 7 7.95 -19.61 -6.05
CA GLY A 7 8.09 -19.78 -7.50
C GLY A 7 8.49 -21.20 -7.90
N GLU A 8 9.45 -21.79 -7.19
CA GLU A 8 9.87 -23.17 -7.39
C GLU A 8 8.72 -24.13 -7.12
N ARG A 9 7.94 -23.92 -6.06
CA ARG A 9 6.78 -24.76 -5.74
C ARG A 9 5.69 -24.70 -6.82
N VAL A 10 5.45 -23.51 -7.38
CA VAL A 10 4.52 -23.35 -8.53
C VAL A 10 5.04 -24.11 -9.74
N ARG A 11 6.34 -24.03 -10.04
CA ARG A 11 6.95 -24.78 -11.14
C ARG A 11 6.83 -26.29 -10.95
N GLU A 12 7.10 -26.79 -9.75
CA GLU A 12 6.95 -28.21 -9.42
C GLU A 12 5.51 -28.69 -9.62
N LEU A 13 4.53 -27.93 -9.11
CA LEU A 13 3.10 -28.26 -9.24
C LEU A 13 2.59 -28.20 -10.68
N ARG A 14 3.16 -27.31 -11.51
CA ARG A 14 2.87 -27.26 -12.94
C ARG A 14 3.41 -28.50 -13.64
N LEU A 15 4.68 -28.84 -13.40
CA LEU A 15 5.33 -30.00 -14.01
C LEU A 15 4.70 -31.32 -13.55
N SER A 16 4.24 -31.42 -12.30
CA SER A 16 3.53 -32.61 -11.82
C SER A 16 2.16 -32.81 -12.44
N ARG A 17 1.66 -31.84 -13.22
CA ARG A 17 0.41 -31.88 -13.97
C ARG A 17 0.64 -31.96 -15.49
N ASP A 18 1.88 -32.19 -15.92
CA ASP A 18 2.28 -32.25 -17.33
C ASP A 18 1.94 -30.98 -18.13
N LEU A 19 1.88 -29.83 -17.46
CA LEU A 19 1.62 -28.54 -18.11
C LEU A 19 2.92 -27.83 -18.47
N ASP A 20 3.01 -27.25 -19.67
CA ASP A 20 4.05 -26.29 -19.98
C ASP A 20 3.67 -24.86 -19.50
N GLN A 21 4.59 -23.90 -19.60
CA GLN A 21 4.31 -22.53 -19.14
C GLN A 21 3.22 -21.82 -19.95
N ARG A 22 2.99 -22.22 -21.21
CA ARG A 22 1.92 -21.69 -22.06
C ARG A 22 0.58 -22.27 -21.65
N ASP A 23 0.50 -23.58 -21.43
CA ASP A 23 -0.72 -24.25 -21.00
C ASP A 23 -1.23 -23.65 -19.68
N LEU A 24 -0.31 -23.44 -18.72
CA LEU A 24 -0.65 -22.81 -17.45
C LEU A 24 -1.05 -21.33 -17.61
N ALA A 25 -0.38 -20.59 -18.50
CA ALA A 25 -0.71 -19.19 -18.75
C ALA A 25 -2.10 -19.04 -19.37
N GLU A 26 -2.45 -19.91 -20.32
CA GLU A 26 -3.77 -19.97 -20.95
C GLU A 26 -4.85 -20.32 -19.94
N ALA A 27 -4.65 -21.39 -19.16
CA ALA A 27 -5.60 -21.82 -18.13
C ALA A 27 -5.82 -20.73 -17.05
N ALA A 28 -4.78 -19.97 -16.71
CA ALA A 28 -4.86 -18.89 -15.73
C ALA A 28 -5.30 -17.54 -16.31
N GLY A 29 -5.43 -17.41 -17.64
CA GLY A 29 -5.76 -16.14 -18.30
C GLY A 29 -4.69 -15.05 -18.11
N VAL A 30 -3.41 -15.43 -18.09
CA VAL A 30 -2.26 -14.52 -17.89
C VAL A 30 -1.22 -14.69 -19.01
N SER A 31 -0.20 -13.83 -19.03
CA SER A 31 0.90 -13.99 -19.99
C SER A 31 1.90 -15.07 -19.56
N VAL A 32 2.51 -15.75 -20.52
CA VAL A 32 3.61 -16.72 -20.30
C VAL A 32 4.77 -16.08 -19.52
N THR A 33 5.06 -14.81 -19.78
CA THR A 33 6.06 -14.03 -19.05
C THR A 33 5.71 -13.86 -17.58
N ALA A 34 4.42 -13.71 -17.24
CA ALA A 34 3.97 -13.62 -15.86
C ALA A 34 4.17 -14.95 -15.11
N VAL A 35 3.85 -16.09 -15.75
CA VAL A 35 4.15 -17.42 -15.21
C VAL A 35 5.66 -17.60 -15.01
N ARG A 36 6.47 -17.26 -16.01
CA ARG A 36 7.94 -17.35 -15.93
C ARG A 36 8.52 -16.50 -14.80
N ARG A 37 8.05 -15.26 -14.61
CA ARG A 37 8.53 -14.36 -13.54
C ARG A 37 8.11 -14.86 -12.17
N LEU A 38 6.90 -15.39 -12.04
CA LEU A 38 6.41 -16.02 -10.82
C LEU A 38 7.26 -17.24 -10.46
N GLU A 39 7.48 -18.16 -11.40
CA GLU A 39 8.31 -19.36 -11.19
C GLU A 39 9.78 -19.02 -10.90
N GLY A 40 10.28 -17.92 -11.45
CA GLY A 40 11.63 -17.42 -11.18
C GLY A 40 11.79 -16.63 -9.88
N GLY A 41 10.72 -16.47 -9.09
CA GLY A 41 10.74 -15.69 -7.85
C GLY A 41 11.06 -14.21 -8.03
N GLN A 42 10.72 -13.63 -9.20
CA GLN A 42 10.93 -12.20 -9.49
C GLN A 42 9.77 -11.30 -9.03
N GLY A 43 8.89 -11.82 -8.18
CA GLY A 43 7.67 -11.18 -7.75
C GLY A 43 6.55 -11.22 -8.81
N SER A 44 5.32 -11.10 -8.33
CA SER A 44 4.08 -11.10 -9.13
C SER A 44 3.04 -10.25 -8.43
N THR A 45 2.04 -9.76 -9.16
CA THR A 45 0.84 -9.23 -8.50
C THR A 45 0.11 -10.37 -7.76
N LEU A 46 -0.58 -10.05 -6.66
CA LEU A 46 -1.41 -11.03 -5.95
C LEU A 46 -2.48 -11.63 -6.87
N ARG A 47 -3.08 -10.82 -7.76
CA ARG A 47 -4.05 -11.27 -8.76
C ARG A 47 -3.49 -12.38 -9.65
N THR A 48 -2.29 -12.16 -10.20
CA THR A 48 -1.62 -13.14 -11.08
C THR A 48 -1.27 -14.41 -10.31
N ALA A 49 -0.73 -14.29 -9.09
CA ALA A 49 -0.41 -15.45 -8.27
C ALA A 49 -1.67 -16.28 -7.93
N LEU A 50 -2.77 -15.63 -7.56
CA LEU A 50 -4.04 -16.29 -7.29
C LEU A 50 -4.62 -16.98 -8.54
N ALA A 51 -4.56 -16.33 -9.71
CA ALA A 51 -5.05 -16.92 -10.96
C ALA A 51 -4.25 -18.18 -11.35
N VAL A 52 -2.92 -18.13 -11.21
CA VAL A 52 -2.05 -19.29 -11.47
C VAL A 52 -2.29 -20.42 -10.48
N LEU A 53 -2.42 -20.12 -9.18
CA LEU A 53 -2.72 -21.14 -8.17
C LEU A 53 -4.10 -21.76 -8.37
N ALA A 54 -5.10 -20.97 -8.76
CA ALA A 54 -6.43 -21.48 -9.09
C ALA A 54 -6.40 -22.42 -10.30
N ALA A 55 -5.66 -22.07 -11.36
CA ALA A 55 -5.47 -22.94 -12.53
C ALA A 55 -4.72 -24.24 -12.20
N LEU A 56 -3.86 -24.22 -11.18
CA LEU A 56 -3.20 -25.42 -10.65
C LEU A 56 -4.06 -26.18 -9.62
N GLU A 57 -5.29 -25.74 -9.33
CA GLU A 57 -6.13 -26.28 -8.24
C GLU A 57 -5.37 -26.38 -6.90
N ALA A 58 -4.43 -25.45 -6.69
CA ALA A 58 -3.56 -25.44 -5.53
C ALA A 58 -4.11 -24.48 -4.47
N PRO A 59 -4.40 -24.96 -3.25
CA PRO A 59 -4.86 -24.08 -2.19
C PRO A 59 -3.75 -23.10 -1.78
N LEU A 60 -4.07 -21.81 -1.70
CA LEU A 60 -3.17 -20.83 -1.11
C LEU A 60 -3.12 -21.05 0.40
N ARG A 61 -2.02 -21.63 0.90
CA ARG A 61 -1.76 -21.70 2.33
C ARG A 61 -1.05 -20.44 2.80
N VAL A 62 -1.81 -19.53 3.38
CA VAL A 62 -1.20 -18.48 4.21
C VAL A 62 -0.67 -19.14 5.49
N PRO A 63 0.59 -18.92 5.87
CA PRO A 63 1.10 -19.43 7.13
C PRO A 63 0.23 -18.92 8.27
N ASP A 64 -0.04 -19.79 9.25
CA ASP A 64 -0.83 -19.43 10.42
C ASP A 64 -0.12 -18.28 11.13
N VAL A 65 -0.68 -17.08 11.00
CA VAL A 65 -0.18 -15.91 11.71
C VAL A 65 -0.74 -16.09 13.12
N PRO A 66 0.10 -16.24 14.17
CA PRO A 66 -0.38 -16.47 15.52
C PRO A 66 -1.47 -15.45 15.83
N THR A 67 -2.71 -15.95 15.96
CA THR A 67 -3.86 -15.11 16.18
C THR A 67 -3.81 -14.72 17.65
N ARG A 68 -3.06 -13.65 17.95
CA ARG A 68 -3.10 -13.05 19.28
C ARG A 68 -4.51 -12.49 19.44
N THR A 69 -5.37 -13.20 20.17
CA THR A 69 -6.71 -12.73 20.52
C THR A 69 -6.58 -11.31 21.06
N VAL A 70 -7.00 -10.32 20.28
CA VAL A 70 -7.02 -8.92 20.72
C VAL A 70 -8.16 -8.84 21.73
N ARG A 71 -7.87 -9.16 22.98
CA ARG A 71 -8.77 -8.91 24.10
C ARG A 71 -8.91 -7.39 24.16
N ARG A 72 -10.05 -6.86 23.70
CA ARG A 72 -10.39 -5.45 23.81
C ARG A 72 -10.40 -5.09 25.30
N ARG A 73 -9.28 -4.61 25.81
CA ARG A 73 -9.17 -4.13 27.19
C ARG A 73 -9.83 -2.77 27.25
N ALA A 74 -10.78 -2.63 28.18
CA ALA A 74 -11.22 -1.31 28.63
C ALA A 74 -9.98 -0.48 28.95
N SER A 75 -9.95 0.72 28.38
CA SER A 75 -8.92 1.73 28.48
C SER A 75 -8.49 1.96 29.93
N SER A 76 -7.27 1.53 30.27
CA SER A 76 -6.54 2.04 31.44
C SER A 76 -5.03 1.83 31.25
N ALA A 77 -4.36 2.98 31.15
CA ALA A 77 -2.95 3.34 31.38
C ALA A 77 -1.82 2.27 31.38
N THR A 78 -0.83 2.52 30.48
CA THR A 78 0.64 2.30 30.61
C THR A 78 1.13 0.83 30.68
N THR A 79 1.95 0.28 29.77
CA THR A 79 3.35 0.63 29.42
C THR A 79 3.74 0.05 28.04
N ALA A 80 4.60 0.77 27.33
CA ALA A 80 5.02 0.59 25.95
C ALA A 80 5.83 -0.70 25.66
N ALA A 81 5.35 -1.49 24.69
CA ALA A 81 6.19 -2.23 23.77
C ALA A 81 5.84 -1.72 22.37
N ALA A 82 6.62 -0.74 21.89
CA ALA A 82 6.40 -0.11 20.60
C ALA A 82 6.55 -1.15 19.49
N VAL A 83 5.45 -1.57 18.87
CA VAL A 83 5.48 -2.19 17.54
C VAL A 83 6.13 -1.16 16.64
N LEU A 84 7.39 -1.38 16.26
CA LEU A 84 8.12 -0.43 15.43
C LEU A 84 7.34 -0.27 14.12
N PRO A 85 6.97 0.97 13.73
CA PRO A 85 6.23 1.20 12.50
C PRO A 85 7.01 0.62 11.32
N ARG A 86 6.31 -0.05 10.41
CA ARG A 86 6.95 -0.67 9.24
C ARG A 86 7.70 0.42 8.46
N ARG A 87 8.84 0.07 7.85
CA ARG A 87 9.69 1.04 7.12
C ARG A 87 8.88 1.89 6.13
N GLU A 88 7.89 1.29 5.49
CA GLU A 88 7.01 1.94 4.52
C GLU A 88 6.07 2.99 5.17
N GLU A 89 5.51 2.69 6.34
CA GLU A 89 4.70 3.62 7.13
C GLU A 89 5.53 4.83 7.60
N ARG A 90 6.78 4.59 8.03
CA ARG A 90 7.73 5.67 8.37
C ARG A 90 8.01 6.57 7.19
N VAL A 91 8.24 5.99 6.00
CA VAL A 91 8.46 6.75 4.76
C VAL A 91 7.21 7.57 4.41
N SER A 92 6.03 6.95 4.46
CA SER A 92 4.76 7.63 4.19
C SER A 92 4.53 8.82 5.13
N LEU A 93 4.79 8.65 6.43
CA LEU A 93 4.69 9.71 7.41
C LEU A 93 5.71 10.84 7.16
N GLU A 94 6.95 10.52 6.81
CA GLU A 94 7.97 11.54 6.50
C GLU A 94 7.65 12.33 5.23
N LEU A 95 7.09 11.68 4.20
CA LEU A 95 6.58 12.37 3.02
C LEU A 95 5.46 13.35 3.40
N HIS A 96 4.52 12.93 4.23
CA HIS A 96 3.44 13.82 4.69
C HIS A 96 3.95 14.92 5.65
N ARG A 97 4.99 14.68 6.44
CA ARG A 97 5.70 15.73 7.20
C ARG A 97 6.37 16.75 6.28
N ALA A 98 6.90 16.33 5.13
CA ALA A 98 7.44 17.23 4.13
C ALA A 98 6.33 18.06 3.45
N VAL A 99 5.22 17.42 3.07
CA VAL A 99 4.03 18.12 2.56
C VAL A 99 3.52 19.13 3.60
N ALA A 100 3.42 18.75 4.87
CA ALA A 100 2.98 19.63 5.95
C ALA A 100 3.89 20.85 6.12
N ARG A 101 5.21 20.67 5.97
CA ARG A 101 6.17 21.79 5.97
C ARG A 101 5.96 22.71 4.77
N LYS A 102 5.73 22.16 3.57
CA LYS A 102 5.47 22.95 2.36
C LYS A 102 4.13 23.68 2.46
N MET A 103 3.08 23.01 2.89
CA MET A 103 1.74 23.57 3.13
C MET A 103 1.75 24.74 4.12
N ARG A 104 2.63 24.73 5.14
CA ARG A 104 2.81 25.87 6.05
C ARG A 104 3.49 27.08 5.40
N ARG A 105 4.32 26.87 4.37
CA ARG A 105 5.02 27.95 3.65
C ARG A 105 4.19 28.49 2.49
N ASP A 106 3.65 27.59 1.69
CA ASP A 106 2.84 27.92 0.51
C ASP A 106 1.54 27.10 0.52
N PRO A 107 0.53 27.57 1.27
CA PRO A 107 -0.74 26.85 1.36
C PRO A 107 -1.57 26.91 0.08
N ALA A 108 -1.35 27.92 -0.76
CA ALA A 108 -2.13 28.12 -1.99
C ALA A 108 -1.66 27.16 -3.08
N GLU A 109 -0.35 27.09 -3.32
CA GLU A 109 0.26 26.19 -4.32
C GLU A 109 -0.05 24.73 -4.00
N VAL A 110 0.20 24.31 -2.75
CA VAL A 110 -0.02 22.93 -2.32
C VAL A 110 -1.49 22.52 -2.45
N ARG A 111 -2.42 23.43 -2.08
CA ARG A 111 -3.86 23.18 -2.17
C ARG A 111 -4.32 23.08 -3.61
N ALA A 112 -3.89 24.00 -4.49
CA ALA A 112 -4.23 23.96 -5.91
C ALA A 112 -3.77 22.63 -6.53
N LYS A 113 -2.52 22.23 -6.29
CA LYS A 113 -1.99 20.96 -6.81
C LYS A 113 -2.71 19.74 -6.25
N ALA A 114 -3.02 19.73 -4.95
CA ALA A 114 -3.74 18.62 -4.34
C ALA A 114 -5.19 18.50 -4.87
N LEU A 115 -5.89 19.62 -5.05
CA LEU A 115 -7.23 19.64 -5.65
C LEU A 115 -7.22 19.19 -7.12
N GLU A 116 -6.19 19.56 -7.88
CA GLU A 116 -5.97 19.07 -9.27
C GLU A 116 -5.83 17.54 -9.33
N ASN A 117 -5.20 16.94 -8.32
CA ASN A 117 -4.98 15.48 -8.26
C ASN A 117 -6.21 14.68 -7.81
N LEU A 118 -7.15 15.30 -7.08
CA LEU A 118 -8.28 14.60 -6.45
C LEU A 118 -9.12 13.76 -7.42
N PRO A 119 -9.49 14.23 -8.62
CA PRO A 119 -10.28 13.43 -9.57
C PRO A 119 -9.60 12.11 -9.90
N LYS A 120 -8.29 12.16 -10.17
CA LYS A 120 -7.49 10.97 -10.47
C LYS A 120 -7.38 10.04 -9.27
N VAL A 121 -7.26 10.56 -8.05
CA VAL A 121 -7.27 9.72 -6.83
C VAL A 121 -8.63 9.02 -6.70
N ARG A 122 -9.73 9.76 -6.90
CA ARG A 122 -11.10 9.26 -6.82
C ARG A 122 -11.38 8.14 -7.84
N GLU A 123 -10.83 8.23 -9.04
CA GLU A 123 -10.94 7.18 -10.07
C GLU A 123 -10.17 5.89 -9.71
N ASN A 124 -9.07 6.02 -8.97
CA ASN A 124 -8.20 4.89 -8.63
C ASN A 124 -8.64 4.13 -7.37
N VAL A 125 -9.51 4.71 -6.54
CA VAL A 125 -10.03 4.04 -5.35
C VAL A 125 -11.21 3.13 -5.70
N ARG A 126 -11.31 2.00 -5.00
CA ARG A 126 -12.45 1.07 -5.09
C ARG A 126 -13.07 0.89 -3.72
N GLY A 127 -14.40 0.87 -3.67
CA GLY A 127 -15.17 0.70 -2.43
C GLY A 127 -15.58 2.02 -1.77
N THR A 128 -16.67 1.97 -1.02
CA THR A 128 -17.31 3.14 -0.38
C THR A 128 -16.43 3.78 0.69
N GLN A 129 -15.66 2.96 1.43
CA GLN A 129 -14.77 3.46 2.49
C GLN A 129 -13.63 4.32 1.93
N ALA A 130 -12.93 3.82 0.90
CA ALA A 130 -11.83 4.55 0.28
C ALA A 130 -12.30 5.83 -0.44
N ALA A 131 -13.50 5.81 -1.04
CA ALA A 131 -14.14 7.02 -1.56
C ALA A 131 -14.41 8.05 -0.45
N GLY A 132 -14.86 7.60 0.72
CA GLY A 132 -15.07 8.46 1.89
C GLY A 132 -13.79 9.14 2.40
N TRP A 133 -12.64 8.45 2.33
CA TRP A 133 -11.34 9.05 2.65
C TRP A 133 -10.93 10.14 1.66
N VAL A 134 -11.24 9.96 0.37
CA VAL A 134 -11.00 11.00 -0.65
C VAL A 134 -11.90 12.22 -0.38
N ASP A 135 -13.16 12.01 -0.01
CA ASP A 135 -14.07 13.10 0.39
C ASP A 135 -13.56 13.84 1.64
N GLU A 136 -12.93 13.13 2.57
CA GLU A 136 -12.32 13.71 3.77
C GLU A 136 -11.13 14.59 3.44
N TRP A 137 -10.25 14.13 2.56
CA TRP A 137 -9.17 14.96 2.01
C TRP A 137 -9.68 16.20 1.30
N GLU A 138 -10.68 16.05 0.43
CA GLU A 138 -11.29 17.15 -0.29
C GLU A 138 -11.89 18.20 0.65
N ARG A 139 -12.61 17.75 1.68
CA ARG A 139 -13.16 18.63 2.71
C ARG A 139 -12.06 19.40 3.43
N ALA A 140 -11.03 18.73 3.91
CA ALA A 140 -9.90 19.39 4.58
C ALA A 140 -9.21 20.42 3.66
N LEU A 141 -8.98 20.04 2.39
CA LEU A 141 -8.43 20.90 1.34
C LEU A 141 -9.33 22.06 0.93
N ARG A 142 -10.60 22.09 1.33
CA ARG A 142 -11.49 23.25 1.12
C ARG A 142 -11.67 24.08 2.38
N THR A 143 -11.55 23.47 3.56
CA THR A 143 -11.80 24.14 4.85
C THR A 143 -10.60 24.94 5.35
N SER A 144 -9.47 24.30 5.64
CA SER A 144 -8.34 25.00 6.28
C SER A 144 -7.03 24.26 6.17
N THR A 145 -5.91 24.98 6.24
CA THR A 145 -4.58 24.36 6.35
C THR A 145 -4.47 23.48 7.59
N ARG A 146 -5.06 23.90 8.72
CA ARG A 146 -5.05 23.12 9.96
C ARG A 146 -5.65 21.73 9.76
N ALA A 147 -6.84 21.64 9.15
CA ALA A 147 -7.51 20.36 8.89
C ALA A 147 -6.63 19.43 8.04
N VAL A 148 -5.97 19.96 7.00
CA VAL A 148 -5.05 19.17 6.17
C VAL A 148 -3.86 18.63 6.99
N LEU A 149 -3.31 19.45 7.88
CA LEU A 149 -2.19 19.02 8.73
C LEU A 149 -2.60 17.96 9.75
N GLU A 150 -3.80 18.08 10.32
CA GLU A 150 -4.36 17.09 11.25
C GLU A 150 -4.46 15.72 10.57
N LEU A 151 -5.05 15.64 9.38
CA LEU A 151 -5.13 14.39 8.61
C LEU A 151 -3.77 13.86 8.17
N ALA A 152 -2.88 14.72 7.66
CA ALA A 152 -1.59 14.31 7.12
C ALA A 152 -0.63 13.76 8.19
N LEU A 153 -0.77 14.22 9.44
CA LEU A 153 0.13 13.88 10.54
C LEU A 153 -0.51 12.93 11.57
N ALA A 154 -1.76 12.52 11.37
CA ALA A 154 -2.44 11.54 12.21
C ALA A 154 -1.67 10.21 12.24
N GLN A 155 -1.39 9.70 13.44
CA GLN A 155 -0.61 8.47 13.65
C GLN A 155 -1.47 7.26 14.03
N ASP A 156 -2.79 7.44 14.04
CA ASP A 156 -3.77 6.37 14.23
C ASP A 156 -4.01 5.58 12.93
N GLU A 157 -4.75 4.48 13.04
CA GLU A 157 -5.10 3.61 11.90
C GLU A 157 -5.77 4.42 10.77
N HIS A 158 -6.69 5.32 11.12
CA HIS A 158 -7.37 6.20 10.17
C HIS A 158 -6.38 7.09 9.39
N GLY A 159 -5.39 7.67 10.06
CA GLY A 159 -4.33 8.44 9.41
C GLY A 159 -3.42 7.60 8.51
N ILE A 160 -3.18 6.33 8.85
CA ILE A 160 -2.42 5.40 7.98
C ILE A 160 -3.19 5.14 6.69
N ASP A 161 -4.48 4.85 6.80
CA ASP A 161 -5.36 4.57 5.66
C ASP A 161 -5.54 5.79 4.75
N LEU A 162 -5.76 6.98 5.32
CA LEU A 162 -5.84 8.24 4.57
C LEU A 162 -4.59 8.50 3.73
N ARG A 163 -3.39 8.16 4.22
CA ARG A 163 -2.14 8.36 3.46
C ARG A 163 -2.00 7.41 2.27
N GLN A 164 -2.72 6.29 2.23
CA GLN A 164 -2.75 5.40 1.06
C GLN A 164 -3.44 6.05 -0.14
N VAL A 165 -4.37 6.98 0.12
CA VAL A 165 -5.17 7.69 -0.90
C VAL A 165 -4.84 9.19 -0.95
N SER A 166 -3.57 9.51 -0.77
CA SER A 166 -3.08 10.88 -0.64
C SER A 166 -3.14 11.68 -1.96
N PRO A 167 -3.73 12.90 -1.98
CA PRO A 167 -3.77 13.74 -3.17
C PRO A 167 -2.49 14.57 -3.38
N PHE A 168 -1.42 14.36 -2.61
CA PHE A 168 -0.21 15.21 -2.67
C PHE A 168 0.85 14.74 -3.68
N ALA A 169 0.44 13.95 -4.69
CA ALA A 169 1.34 13.55 -5.77
C ALA A 169 1.89 14.78 -6.51
N GLY A 170 3.21 14.85 -6.71
CA GLY A 170 3.85 15.98 -7.40
C GLY A 170 3.91 17.31 -6.61
N VAL A 171 3.42 17.35 -5.37
CA VAL A 171 3.56 18.55 -4.49
C VAL A 171 5.01 18.77 -4.07
N LEU A 172 5.71 17.67 -3.79
CA LEU A 172 7.13 17.69 -3.44
C LEU A 172 7.97 17.47 -4.68
N THR A 173 9.04 18.24 -4.83
CA THR A 173 10.07 17.98 -5.84
C THR A 173 10.79 16.66 -5.56
N GLN A 174 11.51 16.14 -6.54
CA GLN A 174 12.25 14.88 -6.37
C GLN A 174 13.27 14.96 -5.22
N ASP A 175 13.95 16.09 -5.07
CA ASP A 175 14.93 16.31 -4.00
C ASP A 175 14.27 16.39 -2.62
N GLU A 176 13.10 17.05 -2.52
CA GLU A 176 12.31 17.11 -1.30
C GLU A 176 11.81 15.72 -0.88
N ARG A 177 11.37 14.90 -1.85
CA ARG A 177 10.96 13.51 -1.63
C ARG A 177 12.13 12.67 -1.14
N MET A 178 13.28 12.73 -1.80
CA MET A 178 14.48 11.98 -1.42
C MET A 178 14.95 12.36 -0.02
N THR A 179 14.92 13.66 0.32
CA THR A 179 15.24 14.16 1.65
C THR A 179 14.28 13.61 2.71
N ALA A 180 12.98 13.55 2.42
CA ALA A 180 11.99 12.97 3.33
C ALA A 180 12.21 11.47 3.53
N ILE A 181 12.44 10.71 2.45
CA ILE A 181 12.72 9.27 2.51
C ILE A 181 14.00 8.98 3.32
N ALA A 182 15.03 9.81 3.19
CA ALA A 182 16.26 9.67 3.96
C ALA A 182 16.03 9.84 5.47
N ARG A 183 15.10 10.73 5.88
CA ARG A 183 14.73 10.93 7.29
C ARG A 183 14.00 9.72 7.88
N ALA A 184 13.25 8.98 7.07
CA ALA A 184 12.58 7.76 7.52
C ALA A 184 13.54 6.59 7.83
N ARG A 185 14.83 6.70 7.45
CA ARG A 185 15.87 5.71 7.74
C ARG A 185 16.57 5.94 9.10
N ARG A 186 16.42 7.13 9.69
CA ARG A 186 16.93 7.47 11.02
C ARG A 186 15.85 7.15 12.04
#